data_AF-A0A0R3QJ99-F1
#
_entry.id   AF-A0A0R3QJ99-F1
#
_cell.length_a   1.000
_cell.length_b   1.000
_cell.length_c   1.000
_cell.angle_alpha   90.00
_cell.angle_beta   90.00
_cell.angle_gamma   90.00
#
_symmetry.space_group_name_H-M   'P 1'
#
loop_
_entity.id
_entity.type
_entity.pdbx_description
1 polymer ?
#
loop_
_entity_poly.entity_id
_entity_poly.type
_entity_poly.pdbx_seq_one_letter_code
_entity_poly.pdbx_strand_id
1 'polypeptide(L)'
;MLANVCRQPLSVILSQFSTLEPADEGSGDVKYHLGISLERLNRVSGRKIKIAVVANPSHLEAVDPIVLGKVRAESFYNGDENGDRTMAILLHGDAAFSGQGVVMETFNLNDLKAYSTHGTIHLVVNNQIGFTTDPRCSRSSPYCTDIGRVVGCPIFHVNSDDPEAVMHVCNVAADWRRTFKKV
;
A
#
# COMPACT_ATOMS: atom_id res chain seq x y z
N MET A 1 -9.28 -6.76 3.02
CA MET A 1 -7.98 -7.13 2.40
C MET A 1 -7.41 -8.43 2.99
N LEU A 2 -7.21 -8.53 4.31
CA LEU A 2 -6.63 -9.72 4.98
C LEU A 2 -7.31 -11.07 4.63
N ALA A 3 -8.64 -11.16 4.75
CA ALA A 3 -9.38 -12.38 4.42
C ALA A 3 -9.36 -12.72 2.92
N ASN A 4 -9.76 -11.77 2.06
CA ASN A 4 -10.07 -12.05 0.66
C ASN A 4 -8.85 -11.95 -0.27
N VAL A 5 -7.91 -11.05 0.05
CA VAL A 5 -6.69 -10.85 -0.75
C VAL A 5 -5.55 -11.65 -0.14
N CYS A 6 -5.26 -11.54 1.15
CA CYS A 6 -4.14 -12.27 1.76
C CYS A 6 -4.49 -13.74 2.04
N ARG A 7 -5.78 -14.10 2.13
CA ARG A 7 -6.24 -15.46 2.50
C ARG A 7 -5.87 -15.85 3.93
N GLN A 8 -5.82 -14.88 4.83
CA GLN A 8 -5.72 -15.17 6.26
C GLN A 8 -6.95 -15.98 6.70
N PRO A 9 -6.79 -17.08 7.46
CA PRO A 9 -7.91 -17.89 7.90
C PRO A 9 -8.94 -17.06 8.66
N LEU A 10 -10.23 -17.25 8.32
CA LEU A 10 -11.32 -16.56 9.00
C LEU A 10 -11.35 -16.85 10.49
N SER A 11 -10.96 -18.05 10.93
CA SER A 11 -10.86 -18.40 12.35
C SER A 11 -9.91 -17.46 13.11
N VAL A 12 -8.76 -17.10 12.52
CA VAL A 12 -7.80 -16.16 13.12
C VAL A 12 -8.34 -14.74 13.13
N ILE A 13 -9.04 -14.32 12.08
CA ILE A 13 -9.64 -12.97 12.04
C ILE A 13 -10.78 -12.88 13.05
N LEU A 14 -11.64 -13.89 13.12
CA LEU A 14 -12.80 -13.94 14.01
C LEU A 14 -12.38 -14.07 15.47
N SER A 15 -11.27 -14.76 15.78
CA SER A 15 -10.76 -14.82 17.17
C SER A 15 -10.35 -13.44 17.70
N GLN A 16 -9.96 -12.50 16.84
CA GLN A 16 -9.64 -11.12 17.23
C GLN A 16 -10.88 -10.26 17.57
N PHE A 17 -12.09 -10.81 17.42
CA PHE A 17 -13.32 -10.19 17.91
C PHE A 17 -13.64 -10.61 19.35
N SER A 18 -13.01 -11.66 19.85
CA SER A 18 -13.02 -11.99 21.27
C SER A 18 -12.13 -11.00 22.04
N THR A 19 -12.45 -10.78 23.31
CA THR A 19 -11.62 -9.98 24.21
C THR A 19 -10.26 -10.63 24.41
N LEU A 20 -9.22 -9.81 24.49
CA LEU A 20 -7.89 -10.25 24.91
C LEU A 20 -7.95 -10.66 26.38
N GLU A 21 -7.41 -11.82 26.70
CA GLU A 21 -7.28 -12.31 28.06
C GLU A 21 -5.92 -11.90 28.64
N PRO A 22 -5.76 -11.79 29.98
CA PRO A 22 -4.49 -11.43 30.61
C PRO A 22 -3.32 -12.39 30.29
N ALA A 23 -3.62 -13.58 29.78
CA ALA A 23 -2.66 -14.60 29.37
C ALA A 23 -2.13 -14.40 27.93
N ASP A 24 -2.71 -13.50 27.15
CA ASP A 24 -2.27 -13.20 25.78
C ASP A 24 -0.96 -12.38 25.81
N GLU A 25 0.02 -12.74 24.97
CA GLU A 25 1.34 -12.10 24.95
C GLU A 25 1.33 -10.69 24.33
N GLY A 26 2.02 -9.76 25.00
CA GLY A 26 2.20 -8.38 24.54
C GLY A 26 1.03 -7.45 24.90
N SER A 27 1.17 -6.15 24.63
CA SER A 27 0.07 -5.20 24.84
C SER A 27 -1.06 -5.35 23.81
N GLY A 28 -0.81 -6.12 22.75
CA GLY A 28 -1.66 -6.17 21.56
C GLY A 28 -1.73 -4.84 20.81
N ASP A 29 -2.50 -4.83 19.74
CA ASP A 29 -2.98 -3.64 19.04
C ASP A 29 -4.39 -3.94 18.49
N VAL A 30 -5.11 -2.92 18.05
CA VAL A 30 -6.43 -3.11 17.43
C VAL A 30 -6.31 -3.93 16.15
N LYS A 31 -7.30 -4.79 15.91
CA LYS A 31 -7.32 -5.79 14.83
C LYS A 31 -6.99 -5.26 13.42
N TYR A 32 -7.27 -3.98 13.14
CA TYR A 32 -7.01 -3.36 11.85
C TYR A 32 -5.58 -2.79 11.70
N HIS A 33 -4.73 -2.89 12.73
CA HIS A 33 -3.29 -2.55 12.68
C HIS A 33 -2.38 -3.76 12.47
N LEU A 34 -2.93 -4.98 12.59
CA LEU A 34 -2.12 -6.19 12.59
C LEU A 34 -1.63 -6.55 11.19
N GLY A 35 -0.33 -6.79 11.08
CA GLY A 35 0.32 -7.26 9.85
C GLY A 35 0.18 -8.76 9.64
N ILE A 36 0.51 -9.20 8.44
CA ILE A 36 0.60 -10.62 8.08
C ILE A 36 1.75 -10.84 7.11
N SER A 37 2.39 -12.01 7.16
CA SER A 37 3.34 -12.45 6.14
C SER A 37 3.03 -13.90 5.80
N LEU A 38 2.79 -14.18 4.52
CA LEU A 38 2.50 -15.53 4.05
C LEU A 38 3.04 -15.74 2.64
N GLU A 39 3.18 -17.01 2.28
CA GLU A 39 3.56 -17.44 0.94
C GLU A 39 2.42 -18.24 0.33
N ARG A 40 2.13 -18.01 -0.95
CA ARG A 40 1.08 -18.74 -1.66
C ARG A 40 1.46 -19.06 -3.09
N LEU A 41 0.92 -20.17 -3.61
CA LEU A 41 1.04 -20.53 -5.01
C LEU A 41 0.10 -19.67 -5.87
N ASN A 42 0.66 -18.90 -6.80
CA ASN A 42 -0.12 -18.32 -7.88
C ASN A 42 -0.49 -19.43 -8.87
N ARG A 43 -1.77 -19.76 -8.96
CA ARG A 43 -2.27 -20.86 -9.81
C ARG A 43 -2.12 -20.59 -11.31
N VAL A 44 -2.03 -19.33 -11.71
CA VAL A 44 -1.86 -18.94 -13.12
C VAL A 44 -0.41 -19.08 -13.55
N SER A 45 0.54 -18.59 -12.74
CA SER A 45 1.96 -18.63 -13.10
C SER A 45 2.71 -19.85 -12.58
N GLY A 46 2.13 -20.63 -11.67
CA GLY A 46 2.78 -21.74 -10.98
C GLY A 46 3.89 -21.32 -10.01
N ARG A 47 4.07 -20.01 -9.77
CA ARG A 47 5.12 -19.47 -8.88
C ARG A 47 4.57 -19.23 -7.49
N LYS A 48 5.40 -19.47 -6.47
CA LYS A 48 5.09 -19.01 -5.13
C LYS A 48 5.34 -17.50 -5.02
N ILE A 49 4.44 -16.80 -4.36
CA ILE A 49 4.49 -15.37 -4.12
C ILE A 49 4.37 -15.15 -2.62
N LYS A 50 5.34 -14.41 -2.05
CA LYS A 50 5.28 -13.90 -0.68
C LYS A 50 4.45 -12.63 -0.68
N ILE A 51 3.48 -12.55 0.22
CA ILE A 51 2.66 -11.37 0.46
C ILE A 51 2.83 -10.98 1.91
N ALA A 52 3.26 -9.74 2.13
CA ALA A 52 3.40 -9.18 3.46
C ALA A 52 2.60 -7.88 3.57
N VAL A 53 1.72 -7.80 4.56
CA VAL A 53 1.07 -6.57 5.01
C VAL A 53 1.82 -6.13 6.26
N VAL A 54 2.37 -4.93 6.25
CA VAL A 54 3.12 -4.37 7.37
C VAL A 54 2.14 -3.86 8.41
N ALA A 55 2.41 -4.14 9.69
CA ALA A 55 1.62 -3.59 10.79
C ALA A 55 1.82 -2.06 10.84
N ASN A 56 0.76 -1.32 11.16
CA ASN A 56 0.78 0.14 11.15
C ASN A 56 0.04 0.72 12.36
N PRO A 57 0.49 1.85 12.92
CA PRO A 57 -0.26 2.55 13.94
C PRO A 57 -1.46 3.32 13.33
N SER A 58 -2.27 3.94 14.19
CA SER A 58 -3.35 4.86 13.77
C SER A 58 -2.85 6.12 13.06
N HIS A 59 -1.56 6.45 13.16
CA HIS A 59 -0.97 7.62 12.51
C HIS A 59 -0.92 7.34 11.01
N LEU A 60 -1.94 7.82 10.28
CA LEU A 60 -2.10 7.57 8.85
C LEU A 60 -0.84 7.99 8.08
N GLU A 61 -0.52 7.22 7.04
CA GLU A 61 0.66 7.40 6.17
C GLU A 61 2.03 7.21 6.85
N ALA A 62 2.12 7.12 8.18
CA ALA A 62 3.40 6.93 8.88
C ALA A 62 4.10 5.60 8.53
N VAL A 63 3.35 4.61 8.02
CA VAL A 63 3.87 3.32 7.59
C VAL A 63 4.47 3.34 6.18
N ASP A 64 4.19 4.36 5.37
CA ASP A 64 4.62 4.46 3.97
C ASP A 64 6.15 4.29 3.81
N PRO A 65 7.00 5.07 4.49
CA PRO A 65 8.44 4.89 4.39
C PRO A 65 8.92 3.56 4.99
N ILE A 66 8.17 2.99 5.95
CA ILE A 66 8.50 1.69 6.57
C ILE A 66 8.31 0.56 5.55
N VAL A 67 7.23 0.61 4.76
CA VAL A 67 7.00 -0.35 3.67
C VAL A 67 8.11 -0.24 2.62
N LEU A 68 8.49 0.98 2.21
CA LEU A 68 9.56 1.16 1.23
C LEU A 68 10.90 0.64 1.76
N GLY A 69 11.24 0.93 3.02
CA GLY A 69 12.44 0.42 3.67
C GLY A 69 12.46 -1.12 3.73
N LYS A 70 11.32 -1.74 4.05
CA LYS A 70 11.19 -3.20 4.05
C LYS A 70 11.36 -3.79 2.65
N VAL A 71 10.73 -3.21 1.64
CA VAL A 71 10.86 -3.65 0.24
C VAL A 71 12.30 -3.48 -0.23
N ARG A 72 12.96 -2.38 0.11
CA ARG A 72 14.37 -2.16 -0.20
C ARG A 72 15.26 -3.23 0.41
N ALA A 73 15.06 -3.56 1.69
CA ALA A 73 15.80 -4.62 2.37
C ALA A 73 15.56 -6.00 1.73
N GLU A 74 14.31 -6.36 1.47
CA GLU A 74 13.97 -7.62 0.80
C GLU A 74 14.57 -7.68 -0.62
N SER A 75 14.55 -6.58 -1.37
CA SER A 75 15.19 -6.49 -2.69
C SER A 75 16.69 -6.76 -2.60
N PHE A 76 17.37 -6.18 -1.61
CA PHE A 76 18.80 -6.39 -1.38
C PHE A 76 19.11 -7.85 -1.04
N TYR A 77 18.41 -8.44 -0.06
CA TYR A 77 18.66 -9.82 0.36
C TYR A 77 18.30 -10.85 -0.72
N ASN A 78 17.35 -10.53 -1.61
CA ASN A 78 16.97 -11.39 -2.72
C ASN A 78 17.83 -11.20 -3.99
N GLY A 79 18.84 -10.32 -3.95
CA GLY A 79 19.66 -9.97 -5.12
C GLY A 79 18.85 -9.34 -6.26
N ASP A 80 17.77 -8.65 -5.92
CA ASP A 80 16.86 -8.01 -6.88
C ASP A 80 17.29 -6.56 -7.14
N GLU A 81 18.36 -6.41 -7.91
CA GLU A 81 18.95 -5.10 -8.21
C GLU A 81 18.07 -4.24 -9.14
N ASN A 82 17.19 -4.87 -9.93
CA ASN A 82 16.34 -4.19 -10.91
C ASN A 82 14.88 -4.03 -10.44
N GLY A 83 14.54 -4.52 -9.24
CA GLY A 83 13.16 -4.50 -8.71
C GLY A 83 12.18 -5.35 -9.51
N ASP A 84 12.63 -6.46 -10.07
CA ASP A 84 11.81 -7.40 -10.85
C ASP A 84 11.06 -8.42 -9.99
N ARG A 85 11.51 -8.63 -8.75
CA ARG A 85 11.03 -9.70 -7.87
C ARG A 85 10.29 -9.17 -6.64
N THR A 86 10.62 -7.95 -6.22
CA THR A 86 10.05 -7.29 -5.04
C THR A 86 9.38 -5.98 -5.47
N MET A 87 8.18 -5.72 -4.96
CA MET A 87 7.48 -4.45 -5.20
C MET A 87 6.74 -3.99 -3.94
N ALA A 88 6.59 -2.68 -3.82
CA ALA A 88 5.72 -2.05 -2.84
C ALA A 88 4.35 -1.74 -3.46
N ILE A 89 3.30 -1.92 -2.65
CA ILE A 89 1.96 -1.41 -2.92
C ILE A 89 1.54 -0.64 -1.67
N LEU A 90 1.17 0.64 -1.83
CA LEU A 90 0.70 1.50 -0.75
C LEU A 90 -0.77 1.84 -0.96
N LEU A 91 -1.56 1.77 0.12
CA LEU A 91 -2.99 2.08 0.12
C LEU A 91 -3.22 3.28 1.03
N HIS A 92 -3.96 4.26 0.52
CA HIS A 92 -4.15 5.54 1.19
C HIS A 92 -5.64 5.93 1.25
N GLY A 93 -5.99 6.78 2.21
CA GLY A 93 -7.24 7.53 2.19
C GLY A 93 -7.03 8.90 1.52
N ASP A 94 -8.05 9.46 0.88
CA ASP A 94 -7.91 10.72 0.12
C ASP A 94 -7.45 11.90 0.98
N ALA A 95 -8.07 12.10 2.15
CA ALA A 95 -7.72 13.21 3.04
C ALA A 95 -6.30 13.09 3.62
N ALA A 96 -5.91 11.87 4.01
CA ALA A 96 -4.60 11.60 4.58
C ALA A 96 -3.49 11.71 3.52
N PHE A 97 -3.72 11.19 2.32
CA PHE A 97 -2.78 11.25 1.21
C PHE A 97 -2.42 12.69 0.82
N SER A 98 -3.38 13.61 0.83
CA SER A 98 -3.14 15.03 0.52
C SER A 98 -2.67 15.86 1.73
N GLY A 99 -2.89 15.38 2.96
CA GLY A 99 -2.69 16.16 4.18
C GLY A 99 -1.42 15.82 4.96
N GLN A 100 -0.89 14.59 4.85
CA GLN A 100 0.27 14.15 5.61
C GLN A 100 1.57 14.39 4.84
N GLY A 101 2.47 15.19 5.42
CA GLY A 101 3.76 15.54 4.79
C GLY A 101 4.67 14.34 4.50
N VAL A 102 4.56 13.27 5.29
CA VAL A 102 5.33 12.03 5.11
C VAL A 102 5.05 11.36 3.76
N VAL A 103 3.89 11.60 3.15
CA VAL A 103 3.57 11.11 1.80
C VAL A 103 4.52 11.75 0.80
N MET A 104 4.65 13.08 0.83
CA MET A 104 5.57 13.82 -0.05
C MET A 104 7.02 13.40 0.18
N GLU A 105 7.43 13.29 1.45
CA GLU A 105 8.77 12.83 1.81
C GLU A 105 9.04 11.43 1.22
N THR A 106 8.06 10.53 1.29
CA THR A 106 8.16 9.16 0.74
C THR A 106 8.25 9.16 -0.78
N PHE A 107 7.45 9.97 -1.49
CA PHE A 107 7.57 10.14 -2.94
C PHE A 107 8.97 10.63 -3.34
N ASN A 108 9.52 11.57 -2.58
CA ASN A 108 10.85 12.13 -2.85
C ASN A 108 11.98 11.08 -2.74
N LEU A 109 11.75 9.95 -2.07
CA LEU A 109 12.71 8.84 -2.00
C LEU A 109 12.73 7.95 -3.24
N ASN A 110 11.72 8.02 -4.12
CA ASN A 110 11.50 7.02 -5.16
C ASN A 110 12.70 6.83 -6.12
N ASP A 111 13.32 7.92 -6.58
CA ASP A 111 14.42 7.88 -7.56
C ASP A 111 15.82 8.04 -6.90
N LEU A 112 15.90 8.07 -5.56
CA LEU A 112 17.19 8.13 -4.87
C LEU A 112 17.84 6.74 -4.82
N LYS A 113 19.07 6.61 -5.34
CA LYS A 113 19.79 5.32 -5.47
C LYS A 113 19.78 4.42 -4.22
N ALA A 114 19.89 5.02 -3.03
CA ALA A 114 19.95 4.27 -1.78
C ALA A 114 18.56 3.83 -1.25
N TYR A 115 17.50 4.51 -1.68
CA TYR A 115 16.13 4.33 -1.16
C TYR A 115 15.17 3.72 -2.19
N SER A 116 15.50 3.80 -3.48
CA SER A 116 14.63 3.39 -4.56
C SER A 116 14.21 1.92 -4.43
N THR A 117 12.92 1.70 -4.61
CA THR A 117 12.25 0.38 -4.69
C THR A 117 11.82 0.04 -6.12
N HIS A 118 12.37 0.78 -7.11
CA HIS A 118 12.09 0.61 -8.54
C HIS A 118 10.59 0.76 -8.88
N GLY A 119 9.97 1.79 -8.31
CA GLY A 119 8.56 2.10 -8.49
C GLY A 119 7.65 1.40 -7.49
N THR A 120 6.73 2.19 -6.92
CA THR A 120 5.69 1.77 -5.98
C THR A 120 4.33 2.00 -6.60
N ILE A 121 3.40 1.05 -6.46
CA ILE A 121 2.02 1.25 -6.91
C ILE A 121 1.23 1.86 -5.75
N HIS A 122 0.64 3.03 -5.97
CA HIS A 122 -0.21 3.72 -4.99
C HIS A 122 -1.69 3.55 -5.35
N LEU A 123 -2.50 3.12 -4.40
CA LEU A 123 -3.97 3.09 -4.52
C LEU A 123 -4.58 4.02 -3.49
N VAL A 124 -5.22 5.10 -3.95
CA VAL A 124 -5.96 6.02 -3.09
C VAL A 124 -7.43 5.62 -3.10
N VAL A 125 -7.94 5.16 -1.96
CA VAL A 125 -9.38 4.88 -1.78
C VAL A 125 -10.08 6.21 -1.52
N ASN A 126 -10.47 6.87 -2.62
CA ASN A 126 -11.10 8.18 -2.59
C ASN A 126 -12.61 8.07 -2.42
N ASN A 127 -13.06 7.94 -1.17
CA ASN A 127 -14.48 7.98 -0.80
C ASN A 127 -15.02 9.42 -0.66
N GLN A 128 -14.21 10.43 -1.00
CA GLN A 128 -14.55 11.85 -1.00
C GLN A 128 -14.93 12.41 0.38
N ILE A 129 -14.41 11.83 1.48
CA ILE A 129 -14.65 12.34 2.82
C ILE A 129 -13.55 11.94 3.81
N GLY A 130 -13.05 12.91 4.58
CA GLY A 130 -12.14 12.67 5.70
C GLY A 130 -12.88 12.72 7.04
N PHE A 131 -13.41 11.59 7.49
CA PHE A 131 -14.30 11.52 8.67
C PHE A 131 -15.57 12.39 8.46
N THR A 132 -15.60 13.63 8.93
CA THR A 132 -16.67 14.61 8.68
C THR A 132 -16.21 15.78 7.79
N THR A 133 -14.95 15.78 7.39
CA THR A 133 -14.31 16.86 6.63
C THR A 133 -14.54 16.67 5.14
N ASP A 134 -15.13 17.69 4.51
CA ASP A 134 -15.31 17.75 3.07
C ASP A 134 -13.95 17.90 2.35
N PRO A 135 -13.76 17.29 1.17
CA PRO A 135 -12.58 17.45 0.33
C PRO A 135 -12.08 18.89 0.16
N ARG A 136 -12.98 19.86 0.02
CA ARG A 136 -12.68 21.29 -0.14
C ARG A 136 -12.00 21.90 1.09
N CYS A 137 -12.12 21.26 2.25
CA CYS A 137 -11.49 21.64 3.50
C CYS A 137 -10.26 20.78 3.84
N SER A 138 -9.97 19.74 3.04
CA SER A 138 -8.85 18.81 3.28
C SER A 138 -7.61 19.11 2.45
N ARG A 139 -7.76 19.81 1.31
CA ARG A 139 -6.69 20.05 0.34
C ARG A 139 -6.93 21.29 -0.49
N SER A 140 -5.85 21.84 -1.04
CA SER A 140 -5.89 23.01 -1.94
C SER A 140 -5.76 22.63 -3.43
N SER A 141 -5.60 21.35 -3.73
CA SER A 141 -5.47 20.84 -5.10
C SER A 141 -6.79 20.24 -5.59
N PRO A 142 -7.04 20.22 -6.92
CA PRO A 142 -8.23 19.58 -7.49
C PRO A 142 -8.36 18.10 -7.08
N TYR A 143 -7.26 17.35 -7.10
CA TYR A 143 -7.25 15.93 -6.76
C TYR A 143 -6.37 15.66 -5.55
N CYS A 144 -6.80 14.71 -4.69
CA CYS A 144 -5.95 14.24 -3.59
C CYS A 144 -4.62 13.66 -4.10
N THR A 145 -4.61 13.16 -5.35
CA THR A 145 -3.43 12.56 -5.99
C THR A 145 -2.42 13.54 -6.58
N ASP A 146 -2.67 14.84 -6.55
CA ASP A 146 -1.80 15.83 -7.20
C ASP A 146 -0.39 15.88 -6.60
N ILE A 147 -0.18 15.35 -5.39
CA ILE A 147 1.16 15.18 -4.79
C ILE A 147 2.08 14.29 -5.64
N GLY A 148 1.53 13.29 -6.35
CA GLY A 148 2.31 12.42 -7.23
C GLY A 148 2.94 13.16 -8.42
N ARG A 149 2.39 14.33 -8.78
CA ARG A 149 2.95 15.16 -9.87
C ARG A 149 4.33 15.71 -9.53
N VAL A 150 4.71 15.78 -8.24
CA VAL A 150 6.05 16.22 -7.80
C VAL A 150 7.15 15.34 -8.40
N VAL A 151 6.88 14.04 -8.58
CA VAL A 151 7.81 13.08 -9.20
C VAL A 151 7.44 12.71 -10.63
N GLY A 152 6.40 13.34 -11.19
CA GLY A 152 5.92 13.08 -12.55
C GLY A 152 5.35 11.68 -12.77
N CYS A 153 4.76 11.04 -11.75
CA CYS A 153 4.12 9.73 -11.93
C CYS A 153 2.81 9.84 -12.74
N PRO A 154 2.44 8.80 -13.52
CA PRO A 154 1.13 8.75 -14.16
C PRO A 154 0.03 8.56 -13.11
N ILE A 155 -1.05 9.31 -13.25
CA ILE A 155 -2.20 9.27 -12.33
C ILE A 155 -3.43 8.84 -13.11
N PHE A 156 -4.06 7.75 -12.66
CA PHE A 156 -5.31 7.25 -13.23
C PHE A 156 -6.44 7.45 -12.21
N HIS A 157 -7.49 8.17 -12.61
CA HIS A 157 -8.73 8.25 -11.86
C HIS A 157 -9.75 7.32 -12.52
N VAL A 158 -10.33 6.43 -11.74
CA VAL A 158 -11.25 5.40 -12.24
C VAL A 158 -12.49 5.35 -11.37
N ASN A 159 -13.64 5.16 -11.98
CA ASN A 159 -14.90 4.96 -11.26
C ASN A 159 -14.91 3.54 -10.68
N SER A 160 -15.00 3.41 -9.35
CA SER A 160 -15.02 2.12 -8.67
C SER A 160 -16.30 1.30 -8.90
N ASP A 161 -17.38 1.93 -9.37
CA ASP A 161 -18.61 1.23 -9.74
C ASP A 161 -18.44 0.43 -11.05
N ASP A 162 -17.35 0.65 -11.79
CA ASP A 162 -16.94 -0.16 -12.93
C ASP A 162 -15.72 -1.03 -12.54
N PRO A 163 -15.93 -2.26 -12.05
CA PRO A 163 -14.83 -3.12 -11.64
C PRO A 163 -13.94 -3.57 -12.80
N GLU A 164 -14.45 -3.59 -14.05
CA GLU A 164 -13.65 -3.95 -15.22
C GLU A 164 -12.65 -2.83 -15.56
N ALA A 165 -13.10 -1.57 -15.51
CA ALA A 165 -12.22 -0.42 -15.67
C ALA A 165 -11.17 -0.35 -14.54
N VAL A 166 -11.54 -0.63 -13.30
CA VAL A 166 -10.58 -0.71 -12.17
C VAL A 166 -9.52 -1.77 -12.44
N MET A 167 -9.93 -2.97 -12.87
CA MET A 167 -9.00 -4.05 -13.22
C MET A 167 -8.09 -3.66 -14.38
N HIS A 168 -8.62 -2.99 -15.40
CA HIS A 168 -7.83 -2.49 -16.53
C HIS A 168 -6.75 -1.50 -16.06
N VAL A 169 -7.11 -0.50 -15.25
CA VAL A 169 -6.15 0.48 -14.71
C VAL A 169 -5.09 -0.19 -13.83
N CYS A 170 -5.47 -1.15 -12.99
CA CYS A 170 -4.51 -1.92 -12.20
C CYS A 170 -3.50 -2.68 -13.06
N ASN A 171 -3.93 -3.26 -14.18
CA ASN A 171 -3.03 -3.93 -15.13
C ASN A 171 -2.09 -2.92 -15.80
N VAL A 172 -2.62 -1.79 -16.27
CA VAL A 172 -1.81 -0.71 -16.88
C VAL A 172 -0.76 -0.18 -15.89
N ALA A 173 -1.13 0.03 -14.63
CA ALA A 173 -0.20 0.48 -13.58
C ALA A 173 0.90 -0.56 -13.30
N ALA A 174 0.55 -1.85 -13.25
CA ALA A 174 1.52 -2.93 -13.09
C ALA A 174 2.49 -3.01 -14.28
N ASP A 175 2.00 -2.87 -15.50
CA ASP A 175 2.80 -2.88 -16.73
C ASP A 175 3.70 -1.63 -16.84
N TRP A 176 3.20 -0.46 -16.45
CA TRP A 176 3.98 0.78 -16.36
C TRP A 176 5.15 0.61 -15.39
N ARG A 177 4.87 0.20 -14.14
CA ARG A 177 5.91 -0.01 -13.13
C ARG A 177 6.91 -1.07 -13.58
N ARG A 178 6.45 -2.15 -14.20
CA ARG A 178 7.34 -3.21 -14.72
C ARG A 178 8.28 -2.69 -15.80
N THR A 179 7.76 -1.89 -16.73
CA THR A 179 8.49 -1.38 -17.91
C THR A 179 9.44 -0.24 -17.54
N PHE A 180 8.98 0.73 -16.76
CA PHE A 180 9.70 1.98 -16.50
C PHE A 180 10.43 2.01 -15.16
N LYS A 181 10.12 1.09 -14.23
CA LYS A 181 10.71 1.04 -12.88
C LYS A 181 10.50 2.33 -12.07
N LYS A 182 9.37 3.00 -12.34
CA LYS A 182 8.96 4.24 -11.70
C LYS A 182 7.63 4.08 -10.98
N VAL A 183 7.36 5.00 -10.05
CA VAL A 183 6.05 5.21 -9.45
C VAL A 183 5.06 5.66 -10.52
#